data_AF-A0A1B6CN14-F1
#
_entry.id   AF-A0A1B6CN14-F1
#
_cell.length_a   1.000
_cell.length_b   1.000
_cell.length_c   1.000
_cell.angle_alpha   90.00
_cell.angle_beta   90.00
_cell.angle_gamma   90.00
#
_symmetry.space_group_name_H-M   'P 1'
#
loop_
_entity.id
_entity.type
_entity.pdbx_description
1 polymer ?
#
loop_
_entity_poly.entity_id
_entity_poly.type
_entity_poly.pdbx_seq_one_letter_code
_entity_poly.pdbx_strand_id
1 'polypeptide(L)'
;PLKSLLGKIAVIRSGIKLNVITPLTDLSIEGKDSKSADSIVGFDAEAVYVQGDAKKKTLRGDEELFKHIKYSPDTCIDFAQSVDGAVFASDNFIHGKAGLRKNFLQVLSHKVINDLTGVEIQQECSCEIGRFYPITRCNVVSRREKEPLAKVVKGVKG
;
A
#
# COMPACT_ATOMS: atom_id res chain seq x y z
N PRO A 1 -8.80 5.84 -21.71
CA PRO A 1 -8.83 5.00 -22.93
C PRO A 1 -8.99 3.50 -22.58
N LEU A 2 -9.83 2.76 -23.32
CA LEU A 2 -10.26 1.38 -23.00
C LEU A 2 -9.11 0.39 -22.71
N LYS A 3 -7.96 0.55 -23.39
CA LYS A 3 -6.75 -0.29 -23.18
C LYS A 3 -6.15 -0.15 -21.78
N SER A 4 -6.16 1.06 -21.21
CA SER A 4 -5.69 1.31 -19.85
C SER A 4 -6.58 0.59 -18.83
N LEU A 5 -7.90 0.67 -19.01
CA LEU A 5 -8.87 -0.02 -18.15
C LEU A 5 -8.72 -1.55 -18.18
N LEU A 6 -8.55 -2.14 -19.38
CA LEU A 6 -8.31 -3.57 -19.52
C LEU A 6 -7.00 -4.02 -18.85
N GLY A 7 -5.95 -3.19 -18.95
CA GLY A 7 -4.70 -3.41 -18.23
C GLY A 7 -4.90 -3.39 -16.72
N LYS A 8 -5.66 -2.42 -16.19
CA LYS A 8 -5.98 -2.35 -14.75
C LYS A 8 -6.73 -3.60 -14.27
N ILE A 9 -7.77 -4.02 -14.99
CA ILE A 9 -8.54 -5.23 -14.66
C ILE A 9 -7.65 -6.48 -14.67
N ALA A 10 -6.73 -6.59 -15.64
CA ALA A 10 -5.82 -7.72 -15.70
C ALA A 10 -4.88 -7.79 -14.48
N VAL A 11 -4.39 -6.64 -14.00
CA VAL A 11 -3.54 -6.55 -12.80
C VAL A 11 -4.31 -6.87 -11.52
N ILE A 12 -5.55 -6.38 -11.40
CA ILE A 12 -6.43 -6.73 -10.27
C ILE A 12 -6.66 -8.24 -10.22
N ARG A 13 -7.01 -8.84 -11.37
CA ARG A 13 -7.29 -10.28 -11.47
C ARG A 13 -6.07 -11.16 -11.24
N SER A 14 -4.86 -10.67 -11.48
CA SER A 14 -3.63 -11.42 -11.21
C SER A 14 -3.19 -11.36 -9.75
N GLY A 15 -3.85 -10.53 -8.91
CA GLY A 15 -3.51 -10.38 -7.49
C GLY A 15 -2.26 -9.55 -7.22
N ILE A 16 -1.74 -8.87 -8.24
CA ILE A 16 -0.56 -8.01 -8.12
C ILE A 16 -0.94 -6.75 -7.33
N LYS A 17 -0.19 -6.48 -6.26
CA LYS A 17 -0.17 -5.16 -5.60
C LYS A 17 0.95 -4.33 -6.19
N LEU A 18 0.68 -3.05 -6.45
CA LEU A 18 1.67 -2.10 -6.94
C LEU A 18 1.91 -1.00 -5.89
N ASN A 19 3.12 -0.98 -5.33
CA ASN A 19 3.57 0.11 -4.48
C ASN A 19 4.42 1.08 -5.32
N VAL A 20 4.13 2.39 -5.24
CA VAL A 20 4.80 3.43 -6.05
C VAL A 20 5.60 4.34 -5.14
N ILE A 21 6.85 4.62 -5.52
CA ILE A 21 7.70 5.63 -4.87
C ILE A 21 7.87 6.76 -5.88
N THR A 22 7.39 7.94 -5.53
CA THR A 22 7.36 9.09 -6.46
C THR A 22 7.56 10.41 -5.73
N PRO A 23 8.13 11.43 -6.39
CA PRO A 23 8.12 12.79 -5.89
C PRO A 23 6.68 13.27 -5.71
N LEU A 24 6.41 13.94 -4.59
CA LEU A 24 5.12 14.52 -4.22
C LEU A 24 5.36 15.93 -3.67
N THR A 25 5.75 16.84 -4.57
CA THR A 25 6.20 18.19 -4.22
C THR A 25 5.08 19.12 -3.75
N ASP A 26 3.82 18.78 -4.05
CA ASP A 26 2.63 19.53 -3.66
C ASP A 26 1.78 18.83 -2.60
N LEU A 27 2.31 17.79 -1.97
CA LEU A 27 1.65 17.10 -0.86
C LEU A 27 1.44 18.06 0.31
N SER A 28 0.19 18.21 0.73
CA SER A 28 -0.20 19.09 1.83
C SER A 28 -1.33 18.47 2.66
N ILE A 29 -1.51 18.98 3.88
CA ILE A 29 -2.62 18.60 4.76
C ILE A 29 -3.51 19.83 4.92
N GLU A 30 -4.80 19.68 4.64
CA GLU A 30 -5.79 20.75 4.77
C GLU A 30 -5.78 21.37 6.16
N GLY A 31 -5.75 22.70 6.21
CA GLY A 31 -5.74 23.46 7.47
C GLY A 31 -4.42 23.40 8.25
N LYS A 32 -3.36 22.79 7.70
CA LYS A 32 -2.02 22.75 8.32
C LYS A 32 -0.96 23.42 7.45
N ASP A 33 0.17 23.72 8.07
CA ASP A 33 1.34 24.26 7.38
C ASP A 33 2.03 23.20 6.51
N SER A 34 2.81 23.64 5.53
CA SER A 34 3.49 22.74 4.57
C SER A 34 4.41 21.73 5.25
N LYS A 35 5.04 22.07 6.38
CA LYS A 35 5.97 21.17 7.10
C LYS A 35 5.25 20.01 7.78
N SER A 36 3.94 20.13 8.01
CA SER A 36 3.16 19.03 8.57
C SER A 36 3.16 17.81 7.62
N ALA A 37 3.22 18.05 6.30
CA ALA A 37 3.29 16.99 5.29
C ALA A 37 4.65 16.28 5.23
N ASP A 38 5.75 16.90 5.69
CA ASP A 38 7.09 16.28 5.75
C ASP A 38 7.12 15.02 6.65
N SER A 39 6.15 14.91 7.56
CA SER A 39 5.99 13.75 8.44
C SER A 39 5.27 12.57 7.77
N ILE A 40 4.70 12.76 6.58
CA ILE A 40 4.06 11.69 5.82
C ILE A 40 5.15 10.84 5.14
N VAL A 41 5.06 9.53 5.29
CA VAL A 41 5.89 8.56 4.58
C VAL A 41 5.19 8.13 3.28
N GLY A 42 3.89 7.89 3.35
CA GLY A 42 3.09 7.44 2.22
C GLY A 42 1.62 7.33 2.58
N PHE A 43 0.81 6.85 1.65
CA PHE A 43 -0.63 6.61 1.84
C PHE A 43 -1.11 5.56 0.85
N ASP A 44 -2.23 4.91 1.14
CA ASP A 44 -2.94 4.05 0.19
C ASP A 44 -4.35 4.59 -0.08
N ALA A 45 -5.32 3.74 -0.39
CA ALA A 45 -6.69 4.16 -0.65
C ALA A 45 -7.48 4.45 0.64
N GLU A 46 -6.95 4.08 1.81
CA GLU A 46 -7.68 4.08 3.09
C GLU A 46 -7.00 4.95 4.14
N ALA A 47 -5.66 4.93 4.21
CA ALA A 47 -4.93 5.53 5.32
C ALA A 47 -3.64 6.24 4.89
N VAL A 48 -3.21 7.18 5.74
CA VAL A 48 -1.90 7.84 5.66
C VAL A 48 -0.93 7.21 6.64
N TYR A 49 0.29 6.95 6.19
CA TYR A 49 1.40 6.44 6.99
C TYR A 49 2.37 7.57 7.30
N VAL A 50 2.73 7.73 8.57
CA VAL A 50 3.59 8.83 9.06
C VAL A 50 4.86 8.29 9.71
N GLN A 51 5.85 9.17 9.89
CA GLN A 51 7.15 8.84 10.50
C GLN A 51 7.03 8.15 11.88
N GLY A 52 5.96 8.45 12.63
CA GLY A 52 5.68 7.83 13.93
C GLY A 52 5.31 6.35 13.85
N ASP A 53 4.85 5.87 12.70
CA ASP A 53 4.44 4.49 12.50
C ASP A 53 5.62 3.52 12.46
N ALA A 54 6.84 4.01 12.26
CA ALA A 54 8.07 3.22 12.23
C ALA A 54 8.27 2.37 13.51
N LYS A 55 7.71 2.82 14.63
CA LYS A 55 7.82 2.14 15.94
C LYS A 55 6.62 1.24 16.23
N LYS A 56 5.56 1.29 15.43
CA LYS A 56 4.33 0.52 15.65
C LYS A 56 4.55 -0.92 15.21
N LYS A 57 4.02 -1.87 16.00
CA LYS A 57 4.04 -3.30 15.66
C LYS A 57 3.09 -3.64 14.51
N THR A 58 2.02 -2.87 14.38
CA THR A 58 0.98 -3.06 13.36
C THR A 58 0.82 -1.74 12.62
N LEU A 59 0.85 -1.80 11.29
CA LEU A 59 0.80 -0.64 10.43
C LEU A 59 -0.65 -0.42 9.97
N ARG A 60 -1.41 0.39 10.72
CA ARG A 60 -2.78 0.77 10.35
C ARG A 60 -2.86 2.11 9.60
N GLY A 61 -1.87 2.97 9.78
CA GLY A 61 -1.93 4.35 9.32
C GLY A 61 -2.99 5.17 10.08
N ASP A 62 -3.35 6.31 9.50
CA ASP A 62 -4.33 7.28 9.98
C ASP A 62 -5.36 7.56 8.86
N GLU A 63 -6.56 6.99 9.02
CA GLU A 63 -7.69 7.13 8.09
C GLU A 63 -8.32 8.54 8.12
N GLU A 64 -8.29 9.21 9.28
CA GLU A 64 -8.82 10.56 9.38
C GLU A 64 -7.89 11.55 8.69
N LEU A 65 -6.57 11.38 8.83
CA LEU A 65 -5.60 12.19 8.13
C LEU A 65 -5.71 12.03 6.60
N PHE A 66 -6.06 10.85 6.10
CA PHE A 66 -6.25 10.60 4.67
C PHE A 66 -7.32 11.50 4.03
N LYS A 67 -8.39 11.83 4.76
CA LYS A 67 -9.45 12.72 4.27
C LYS A 67 -8.98 14.16 4.06
N HIS A 68 -7.83 14.52 4.63
CA HIS A 68 -7.31 15.88 4.63
C HIS A 68 -6.05 16.06 3.78
N ILE A 69 -5.49 15.01 3.18
CA ILE A 69 -4.33 15.17 2.30
C ILE A 69 -4.76 15.71 0.93
N LYS A 70 -3.93 16.57 0.36
CA LYS A 70 -4.09 17.11 -1.00
C LYS A 70 -2.78 16.90 -1.76
N TYR A 71 -2.89 16.44 -2.99
CA TYR A 71 -1.79 16.20 -3.91
C TYR A 71 -2.30 16.28 -5.35
N SER A 72 -1.40 16.52 -6.31
CA SER A 72 -1.76 16.55 -7.72
C SER A 72 -2.21 15.17 -8.22
N PRO A 73 -3.31 15.08 -8.98
CA PRO A 73 -3.74 13.83 -9.59
C PRO A 73 -2.64 13.24 -10.48
N ASP A 74 -2.33 11.97 -10.27
CA ASP A 74 -1.33 11.24 -11.05
C ASP A 74 -1.84 9.83 -11.36
N THR A 75 -1.70 9.40 -12.61
CA THR A 75 -2.26 8.12 -13.06
C THR A 75 -1.62 6.91 -12.37
N CYS A 76 -0.35 7.00 -11.96
CA CYS A 76 0.33 5.95 -11.21
C CYS A 76 -0.18 5.90 -9.77
N ILE A 77 -0.45 7.04 -9.15
CA ILE A 77 -1.08 7.13 -7.82
C ILE A 77 -2.46 6.49 -7.85
N ASP A 78 -3.32 6.93 -8.76
CA ASP A 78 -4.67 6.37 -8.92
C ASP A 78 -4.64 4.87 -9.18
N PHE A 79 -3.64 4.41 -9.96
CA PHE A 79 -3.48 3.01 -10.26
C PHE A 79 -3.03 2.20 -9.04
N ALA A 80 -2.02 2.66 -8.29
CA ALA A 80 -1.56 2.02 -7.07
C ALA A 80 -2.70 1.86 -6.05
N GLN A 81 -3.47 2.93 -5.81
CA GLN A 81 -4.62 2.91 -4.91
C GLN A 81 -5.71 1.93 -5.39
N SER A 82 -5.95 1.84 -6.71
CA SER A 82 -6.95 0.91 -7.27
C SER A 82 -6.60 -0.58 -7.17
N VAL A 83 -5.36 -0.92 -6.82
CA VAL A 83 -4.89 -2.31 -6.70
C VAL A 83 -4.42 -2.65 -5.27
N ASP A 84 -4.96 -1.93 -4.27
CA ASP A 84 -4.63 -2.05 -2.84
C ASP A 84 -3.13 -1.85 -2.55
N GLY A 85 -2.47 -1.04 -3.36
CA GLY A 85 -1.09 -0.61 -3.18
C GLY A 85 -0.99 0.74 -2.49
N ALA A 86 0.22 1.12 -2.10
CA ALA A 86 0.53 2.38 -1.44
C ALA A 86 1.46 3.25 -2.30
N VAL A 87 1.37 4.55 -2.07
CA VAL A 87 2.24 5.59 -2.63
C VAL A 87 3.15 6.11 -1.54
N PHE A 88 4.44 6.25 -1.84
CA PHE A 88 5.46 6.73 -0.91
C PHE A 88 6.10 8.02 -1.42
N ALA A 89 6.13 9.04 -0.55
CA ALA A 89 6.60 10.39 -0.87
C ALA A 89 8.13 10.44 -0.88
N SER A 90 8.76 10.33 -2.06
CA SER A 90 10.22 10.26 -2.14
C SER A 90 10.90 11.56 -1.68
N ASP A 91 10.25 12.71 -1.86
CA ASP A 91 10.81 14.00 -1.44
C ASP A 91 11.00 14.07 0.08
N ASN A 92 10.04 13.54 0.84
CA ASN A 92 10.12 13.46 2.30
C ASN A 92 11.26 12.54 2.77
N PHE A 93 11.61 11.52 1.97
CA PHE A 93 12.79 10.70 2.21
C PHE A 93 14.08 11.47 1.88
N ILE A 94 14.18 12.05 0.68
CA ILE A 94 15.40 12.71 0.17
C ILE A 94 15.79 13.89 1.07
N HIS A 95 14.83 14.74 1.42
CA HIS A 95 15.05 15.94 2.24
C HIS A 95 15.05 15.66 3.75
N GLY A 96 14.64 14.45 4.15
CA GLY A 96 14.62 14.03 5.54
C GLY A 96 16.01 13.95 6.18
N LYS A 97 16.10 14.23 7.48
CA LYS A 97 17.29 13.93 8.30
C LYS A 97 17.51 12.42 8.39
N ALA A 98 18.72 11.98 8.74
CA ALA A 98 19.08 10.56 8.81
C ALA A 98 18.09 9.68 9.61
N GLY A 99 17.61 10.18 10.76
CA GLY A 99 16.59 9.48 11.55
C GLY A 99 15.25 9.33 10.85
N LEU A 100 14.80 10.37 10.12
CA LEU A 100 13.55 10.33 9.35
C LEU A 100 13.68 9.42 8.13
N ARG A 101 14.84 9.41 7.46
CA ARG A 101 15.13 8.45 6.38
C ARG A 101 15.04 7.00 6.85
N LYS A 102 15.58 6.71 8.04
CA LYS A 102 15.48 5.38 8.65
C LYS A 102 14.03 5.01 8.94
N ASN A 103 13.26 5.91 9.57
CA ASN A 103 11.86 5.68 9.90
C ASN A 103 11.02 5.47 8.64
N PHE A 104 11.25 6.26 7.59
CA PHE A 104 10.62 6.10 6.28
C PHE A 104 10.84 4.69 5.72
N LEU A 105 12.09 4.22 5.71
CA LEU A 105 12.41 2.87 5.24
C LEU A 105 11.75 1.78 6.09
N GLN A 106 11.64 1.99 7.42
CA GLN A 106 10.94 1.05 8.30
C GLN A 106 9.45 0.96 7.98
N VAL A 107 8.78 2.10 7.82
CA VAL A 107 7.35 2.16 7.48
C VAL A 107 7.09 1.55 6.10
N LEU A 108 7.88 1.93 5.09
CA LEU A 108 7.78 1.37 3.74
C LEU A 108 7.97 -0.15 3.77
N SER A 109 9.02 -0.63 4.45
CA SER A 109 9.27 -2.07 4.56
C SER A 109 8.15 -2.80 5.28
N HIS A 110 7.62 -2.23 6.38
CA HIS A 110 6.47 -2.79 7.09
C HIS A 110 5.24 -2.88 6.19
N LYS A 111 4.94 -1.84 5.40
CA LYS A 111 3.79 -1.85 4.48
C LYS A 111 3.95 -2.93 3.41
N VAL A 112 5.12 -3.01 2.78
CA VAL A 112 5.40 -4.03 1.76
C VAL A 112 5.29 -5.44 2.34
N ILE A 113 5.83 -5.69 3.54
CA ILE A 113 5.71 -6.99 4.20
C ILE A 113 4.24 -7.29 4.55
N ASN A 114 3.49 -6.32 5.06
CA ASN A 114 2.07 -6.48 5.37
C ASN A 114 1.26 -6.81 4.11
N ASP A 115 1.55 -6.15 3.00
CA ASP A 115 0.91 -6.41 1.71
C ASP A 115 1.18 -7.81 1.16
N LEU A 116 2.36 -8.35 1.42
CA LEU A 116 2.76 -9.70 0.99
C LEU A 116 2.24 -10.81 1.91
N THR A 117 2.20 -10.55 3.22
CA THR A 117 2.00 -11.61 4.22
C THR A 117 0.68 -11.52 4.97
N GLY A 118 0.13 -10.32 5.11
CA GLY A 118 -1.09 -10.01 5.86
C GLY A 118 -2.38 -10.28 5.10
N VAL A 119 -2.30 -10.84 3.89
CA VAL A 119 -3.44 -11.04 3.01
C VAL A 119 -3.58 -12.51 2.63
N GLU A 120 -4.80 -13.01 2.67
CA GLU A 120 -5.21 -14.27 2.03
C GLU A 120 -5.89 -13.97 0.69
N ILE A 121 -5.43 -14.68 -0.33
CA ILE A 121 -5.93 -14.56 -1.70
C ILE A 121 -6.60 -15.87 -2.07
N GLN A 122 -7.88 -15.79 -2.43
CA GLN A 122 -8.59 -16.89 -3.04
C GLN A 122 -8.55 -16.73 -4.56
N GLN A 123 -8.11 -17.77 -5.25
CA GLN A 123 -8.06 -17.82 -6.70
C GLN A 123 -9.01 -18.88 -7.24
N GLU A 124 -9.71 -18.55 -8.32
CA GLU A 124 -10.46 -19.50 -9.12
C GLU A 124 -9.70 -19.74 -10.43
N CYS A 125 -9.40 -21.01 -10.71
CA CYS A 125 -8.65 -21.40 -11.88
C CYS A 125 -9.53 -22.19 -12.85
N SER A 126 -9.54 -21.76 -14.12
CA SER A 126 -10.18 -22.47 -15.21
C SER A 126 -9.14 -22.95 -16.23
N CYS A 127 -9.46 -24.05 -16.90
CA CYS A 127 -8.68 -24.53 -18.04
C CYS A 127 -9.34 -24.00 -19.32
N GLU A 128 -8.60 -23.22 -20.09
CA GLU A 128 -9.04 -22.67 -21.36
C GLU A 128 -8.28 -23.32 -22.51
N ILE A 129 -8.95 -23.59 -23.63
CA ILE A 129 -8.26 -24.05 -24.84
C ILE A 129 -7.56 -22.84 -25.47
N GLY A 130 -6.23 -22.79 -25.37
CA GLY A 130 -5.40 -21.84 -26.09
C GLY A 130 -5.32 -22.16 -27.58
N ARG A 131 -4.48 -21.46 -28.35
CA ARG A 131 -4.40 -21.69 -29.80
C ARG A 131 -4.02 -23.13 -30.19
N PHE A 132 -3.21 -23.82 -29.38
CA PHE A 132 -2.75 -25.19 -29.68
C PHE A 132 -2.61 -26.10 -28.45
N TYR A 133 -2.81 -25.59 -27.24
CA TYR A 133 -2.66 -26.34 -25.99
C TYR A 133 -3.56 -25.74 -24.90
N PRO A 134 -3.97 -26.54 -23.90
CA PRO A 134 -4.71 -26.04 -22.75
C PRO A 134 -3.85 -25.08 -21.91
N ILE A 135 -4.45 -23.96 -21.49
CA ILE A 135 -3.83 -22.95 -20.63
C ILE A 135 -4.65 -22.87 -19.35
N THR A 136 -3.99 -22.98 -18.21
CA THR A 136 -4.63 -22.69 -16.92
C THR A 136 -4.64 -21.17 -16.70
N ARG A 137 -5.82 -20.60 -16.46
CA ARG A 137 -5.97 -19.20 -16.05
C ARG A 137 -6.54 -19.14 -14.65
N CYS A 138 -5.81 -18.51 -13.74
CA CYS A 138 -6.26 -18.24 -12.39
C CYS A 138 -6.61 -16.76 -12.25
N ASN A 139 -7.78 -16.46 -11.71
CA ASN A 139 -8.20 -15.12 -11.36
C ASN A 139 -8.40 -15.03 -9.86
N VAL A 140 -7.96 -13.94 -9.25
CA VAL A 140 -8.30 -13.61 -7.87
C VAL A 140 -9.80 -13.31 -7.79
N VAL A 141 -10.50 -14.05 -6.94
CA VAL A 141 -11.95 -13.92 -6.69
C VAL A 141 -12.25 -13.32 -5.32
N SER A 142 -11.33 -13.45 -4.36
CA SER A 142 -11.46 -12.83 -3.05
C SER A 142 -10.09 -12.49 -2.47
N ARG A 143 -10.07 -11.39 -1.71
CA ARG A 143 -8.94 -10.93 -0.92
C ARG A 143 -9.46 -10.66 0.50
N ARG A 144 -8.80 -11.22 1.50
CA ARG A 144 -9.14 -11.01 2.92
C ARG A 144 -7.89 -10.68 3.70
N GLU A 145 -7.97 -9.68 4.58
CA GLU A 145 -6.92 -9.48 5.57
C GLU A 145 -6.91 -10.67 6.53
N LYS A 146 -5.72 -11.17 6.84
CA LYS A 146 -5.55 -12.18 7.88
C LYS A 146 -5.91 -11.57 9.22
N GLU A 147 -6.64 -12.32 10.05
CA GLU A 147 -6.77 -11.95 11.45
C GLU A 147 -5.36 -11.84 12.06
N PRO A 148 -5.09 -10.79 12.85
CA PRO A 148 -3.80 -10.65 13.51
C PRO A 148 -3.59 -11.87 14.41
N LEU A 149 -2.49 -12.62 14.17
CA LEU A 149 -2.13 -13.80 14.95
C LEU A 149 -2.31 -13.49 16.45
N ALA A 150 -3.22 -14.25 17.10
CA ALA A 150 -3.53 -14.07 18.50
C ALA A 150 -2.23 -14.00 19.32
N LYS A 151 -2.13 -13.01 20.19
CA LYS A 151 -0.95 -12.80 21.03
C LYS A 151 -0.64 -14.10 21.76
N VAL A 152 0.54 -14.68 21.52
CA VAL A 152 1.09 -15.71 22.40
C VAL A 152 1.23 -15.07 23.78
N VAL A 153 0.27 -15.36 24.66
CA VAL A 153 0.34 -15.00 26.08
C VAL A 153 1.54 -15.75 26.62
N LYS A 154 2.66 -15.04 26.81
CA LYS A 154 3.78 -15.57 27.57
C LYS A 154 3.26 -15.98 28.94
N GLY A 155 3.27 -17.28 29.20
CA GLY A 155 2.80 -17.87 30.44
C GLY A 155 3.40 -17.16 31.65
N VAL A 156 2.53 -16.85 32.61
CA VAL A 156 2.89 -16.40 33.95
C VAL A 156 3.77 -17.48 34.58
N LYS A 157 4.99 -17.13 34.98
CA LYS A 157 5.79 -17.98 35.86
C LYS A 157 5.15 -17.94 37.24
N GLY A 158 4.67 -19.10 37.71
CA GLY A 158 4.47 -19.37 39.14
C GLY A 158 5.80 -19.63 39.83
#